data_AF-A0A0V8JDF4-F1
#
_entry.id   AF-A0A0V8JDF4-F1
#
_cell.length_a   1.000
_cell.length_b   1.000
_cell.length_c   1.000
_cell.angle_alpha   90.00
_cell.angle_beta   90.00
_cell.angle_gamma   90.00
#
_symmetry.space_group_name_H-M   'P 1'
#
loop_
_entity.id
_entity.type
_entity.pdbx_description
1 polymer ?
#
loop_
_entity_poly.entity_id
_entity_poly.type
_entity_poly.pdbx_seq_one_letter_code
_entity_poly.pdbx_strand_id
1 'polypeptide(L)'
;MIKIKNLTWQPGTPPLPAPVNILVGKTKLAGTQVIDADYILGLIDSKITSSNGVQTVDSETLRIIYQQIQELSNMGDNEQAQLLKEFVDTELVPGNLSSGMNFDEAFEIWKAKQMQKAVNDFSSEWGLDSKLLEKSVSSYSTSLPDAVPYINELISSIDFEKAKNQTAGNRLRHIMILTEKLPNLIAEVRQRYN
;
A
#
# COMPACT_ATOMS: atom_id res chain seq x y z
N MET A 1 60.94 -43.17 -19.51
CA MET A 1 60.01 -42.36 -20.32
C MET A 1 58.72 -42.23 -19.53
N ILE A 2 58.46 -41.03 -19.01
CA ILE A 2 57.37 -40.74 -18.05
C ILE A 2 56.06 -40.58 -18.84
N LYS A 3 54.99 -41.25 -18.42
CA LYS A 3 53.63 -40.99 -18.91
C LYS A 3 52.68 -40.75 -17.72
N ILE A 4 52.51 -39.46 -17.48
CA ILE A 4 51.50 -38.70 -16.71
C ILE A 4 50.27 -39.49 -16.24
N LYS A 5 50.08 -39.47 -14.91
CA LYS A 5 48.91 -39.89 -14.15
C LYS A 5 47.95 -38.69 -14.09
N ASN A 6 46.81 -38.75 -14.79
CA ASN A 6 45.78 -37.72 -14.71
C ASN A 6 45.01 -37.87 -13.39
N LEU A 7 45.20 -36.92 -12.47
CA LEU A 7 44.41 -36.74 -11.26
C LEU A 7 43.12 -36.01 -11.63
N THR A 8 41.99 -36.70 -11.66
CA THR A 8 40.68 -36.06 -11.79
C THR A 8 40.23 -35.58 -10.41
N TRP A 9 40.22 -34.26 -10.22
CA TRP A 9 39.57 -33.58 -9.12
C TRP A 9 38.06 -33.89 -9.15
N GLN A 10 37.50 -34.42 -8.06
CA GLN A 10 36.05 -34.50 -7.89
C GLN A 10 35.59 -33.27 -7.10
N PRO A 11 34.67 -32.45 -7.64
CA PRO A 11 34.02 -31.40 -6.86
C PRO A 11 33.25 -32.05 -5.70
N GLY A 12 33.51 -31.58 -4.48
CA GLY A 12 32.67 -31.92 -3.34
C GLY A 12 31.23 -31.55 -3.64
N THR A 13 30.31 -32.46 -3.33
CA THR A 13 28.86 -32.25 -3.40
C THR A 13 28.51 -30.95 -2.69
N PRO A 14 27.75 -30.02 -3.34
CA PRO A 14 27.19 -28.88 -2.64
C PRO A 14 26.32 -29.38 -1.48
N PRO A 15 26.31 -28.69 -0.31
CA PRO A 15 25.35 -29.02 0.73
C PRO A 15 23.95 -28.93 0.15
N LEU A 16 23.12 -29.93 0.43
CA LEU A 16 21.70 -29.92 0.06
C LEU A 16 21.08 -28.60 0.57
N PRO A 17 20.26 -27.89 -0.24
CA PRO A 17 19.55 -26.73 0.25
C PRO A 17 18.73 -27.15 1.48
N ALA A 18 18.90 -26.41 2.58
CA ALA A 18 18.11 -26.62 3.78
C ALA A 18 16.62 -26.59 3.40
N PRO A 19 15.78 -27.48 3.96
CA PRO A 19 14.35 -27.46 3.67
C PRO A 19 13.82 -26.07 3.97
N VAL A 20 13.23 -25.43 2.96
CA VAL A 20 12.48 -24.20 3.13
C VAL A 20 11.31 -24.55 4.03
N ASN A 21 11.34 -24.07 5.28
CA ASN A 21 10.17 -24.12 6.15
C ASN A 21 9.09 -23.28 5.48
N ILE A 22 8.14 -23.95 4.85
CA ILE A 22 6.89 -23.33 4.43
C ILE A 22 6.27 -22.83 5.74
N LEU A 23 6.14 -21.50 5.89
CA LEU A 23 5.35 -20.92 6.96
C LEU A 23 3.89 -21.33 6.69
N VAL A 24 3.51 -22.50 7.21
CA VAL A 24 2.12 -22.90 7.27
C VAL A 24 1.47 -21.86 8.18
N GLY A 25 0.61 -21.01 7.61
CA GLY A 25 -0.24 -20.09 8.35
C GLY A 25 -1.06 -20.90 9.34
N LYS A 26 -0.55 -21.02 10.57
CA LYS A 26 -1.30 -21.58 11.68
C LYS A 26 -2.17 -20.45 12.18
N THR A 27 -3.44 -20.47 11.78
CA THR A 27 -4.50 -19.81 12.55
C THR A 27 -4.41 -20.34 13.98
N LYS A 28 -3.83 -19.54 14.87
CA LYS A 28 -3.73 -19.87 16.30
C LYS A 28 -5.10 -19.55 16.91
N LEU A 29 -5.97 -20.55 16.95
CA LEU A 29 -7.16 -20.53 17.77
C LEU A 29 -6.75 -20.70 19.24
N ALA A 30 -6.49 -19.58 19.92
CA ALA A 30 -6.44 -19.51 21.37
C ALA A 30 -7.21 -18.27 21.82
N GLY A 31 -8.53 -18.43 22.03
CA GLY A 31 -9.45 -17.33 22.37
C GLY A 31 -9.82 -16.51 21.13
N THR A 32 -11.07 -16.59 20.71
CA THR A 32 -11.62 -16.06 19.45
C THR A 32 -11.72 -14.53 19.42
N GLN A 33 -10.60 -13.82 19.57
CA GLN A 33 -10.55 -12.41 19.20
C GLN A 33 -10.09 -12.35 17.74
N VAL A 34 -11.00 -11.92 16.87
CA VAL A 34 -10.67 -11.61 15.48
C VAL A 34 -9.80 -10.36 15.54
N ILE A 35 -8.54 -10.48 15.14
CA ILE A 35 -7.66 -9.33 14.97
C ILE A 35 -7.93 -8.83 13.55
N ASP A 36 -8.71 -7.76 13.46
CA ASP A 36 -8.99 -7.01 12.24
C ASP A 36 -8.63 -5.53 12.43
N ALA A 37 -8.86 -4.71 11.40
CA ALA A 37 -8.56 -3.29 11.46
C ALA A 37 -9.37 -2.57 12.55
N ASP A 38 -10.66 -2.88 12.66
CA ASP A 38 -11.56 -2.27 13.64
C ASP A 38 -11.11 -2.58 15.08
N TYR A 39 -10.67 -3.81 15.34
CA TYR A 39 -10.09 -4.19 16.62
C TYR A 39 -8.81 -3.38 16.94
N ILE A 40 -7.92 -3.20 15.95
CA ILE A 40 -6.69 -2.43 16.16
C ILE A 40 -7.00 -0.95 16.39
N LEU A 41 -7.94 -0.36 15.65
CA LEU A 41 -8.37 1.03 15.83
C LEU A 41 -9.01 1.23 17.21
N GLY A 42 -9.89 0.32 17.62
CA GLY A 42 -10.48 0.32 18.96
C GLY A 42 -9.45 0.12 20.08
N LEU A 43 -8.40 -0.69 19.85
CA LEU A 43 -7.28 -0.82 20.78
C LEU A 43 -6.56 0.52 20.96
N ILE A 44 -6.29 1.24 19.87
CA ILE A 44 -5.67 2.56 19.92
C ILE A 44 -6.55 3.53 20.72
N ASP A 45 -7.84 3.63 20.38
CA ASP A 45 -8.82 4.48 21.10
C ASP A 45 -8.83 4.20 22.61
N SER A 46 -8.74 2.93 23.01
CA SER A 46 -8.78 2.53 24.43
C SER A 46 -7.49 2.83 25.23
N LYS A 47 -6.38 3.13 24.56
CA LYS A 47 -5.05 3.25 25.18
C LYS A 47 -4.36 4.60 24.97
N ILE A 48 -4.92 5.48 24.15
CA ILE A 48 -4.39 6.83 23.94
C ILE A 48 -4.74 7.77 25.11
N THR A 49 -3.89 8.77 25.30
CA THR A 49 -4.13 9.88 26.22
C THR A 49 -4.16 11.19 25.46
N SER A 50 -5.04 12.10 25.86
CA SER A 50 -5.09 13.45 25.29
C SER A 50 -4.23 14.39 26.12
N SER A 51 -3.26 15.02 25.47
CA SER A 51 -2.41 16.05 26.07
C SER A 51 -2.38 17.26 25.14
N ASN A 52 -2.69 18.45 25.66
CA ASN A 52 -2.71 19.70 24.89
C ASN A 52 -3.60 19.67 23.63
N GLY A 53 -4.73 18.93 23.65
CA GLY A 53 -5.68 18.85 22.53
C GLY A 53 -5.29 17.88 21.41
N VAL A 54 -4.19 17.15 21.59
CA VAL A 54 -3.66 16.14 20.67
C VAL A 54 -3.71 14.78 21.34
N GLN A 55 -4.00 13.74 20.54
CA GLN A 55 -3.94 12.35 20.98
C GLN A 55 -2.51 11.82 20.91
N THR A 56 -2.06 11.21 22.00
CA THR A 56 -0.70 10.66 22.14
C THR A 56 -0.73 9.27 22.76
N VAL A 57 0.32 8.50 22.51
CA VAL A 57 0.45 7.13 22.98
C VAL A 57 1.82 6.93 23.64
N ASP A 58 1.86 6.21 24.76
CA ASP A 58 3.12 5.85 25.41
C ASP A 58 3.88 4.77 24.62
N SER A 59 5.16 4.60 24.92
CA SER A 59 6.01 3.67 24.17
C SER A 59 5.58 2.21 24.26
N GLU A 60 5.03 1.77 25.40
CA GLU A 60 4.61 0.38 25.56
C GLU A 60 3.30 0.11 24.82
N THR A 61 2.35 1.04 24.88
CA THR A 61 1.13 0.95 24.08
C THR A 61 1.45 0.97 22.58
N LEU A 62 2.36 1.86 22.13
CA LEU A 62 2.78 1.92 20.74
C LEU A 62 3.42 0.60 20.27
N ARG A 63 4.23 -0.04 21.13
CA ARG A 63 4.81 -1.37 20.87
C ARG A 63 3.73 -2.42 20.66
N ILE A 64 2.67 -2.41 21.48
CA ILE A 64 1.55 -3.35 21.36
C ILE A 64 0.79 -3.11 20.06
N ILE A 65 0.53 -1.86 19.68
CA ILE A 65 -0.13 -1.50 18.41
C ILE A 65 0.63 -2.09 17.21
N TYR A 66 1.93 -1.86 17.12
CA TYR A 66 2.74 -2.44 16.03
C TYR A 66 2.75 -3.96 16.04
N GLN A 67 2.73 -4.59 17.23
CA GLN A 67 2.64 -6.04 17.34
C GLN A 67 1.31 -6.55 16.75
N GLN A 68 0.18 -5.92 17.05
CA GLN A 68 -1.12 -6.31 16.51
C GLN A 68 -1.20 -6.09 15.00
N ILE A 69 -0.62 -5.00 14.50
CA ILE A 69 -0.50 -4.76 13.04
C ILE A 69 0.34 -5.85 12.37
N GLN A 70 1.46 -6.26 12.97
CA GLN A 70 2.28 -7.35 12.44
C GLN A 70 1.53 -8.69 12.49
N GLU A 71 0.74 -8.94 13.53
CA GLU A 71 -0.11 -10.12 13.63
C GLU A 71 -1.17 -10.14 12.51
N LEU A 72 -1.82 -9.01 12.23
CA LEU A 72 -2.75 -8.85 11.10
C LEU A 72 -2.07 -9.20 9.75
N SER A 73 -0.87 -8.66 9.50
CA SER A 73 -0.07 -9.03 8.31
C SER A 73 0.26 -10.53 8.27
N ASN A 74 0.68 -11.11 9.40
CA ASN A 74 1.00 -12.54 9.49
C ASN A 74 -0.23 -13.44 9.22
N MET A 75 -1.45 -12.93 9.40
CA MET A 75 -2.70 -13.64 9.09
C MET A 75 -3.10 -13.55 7.62
N GLY A 76 -2.48 -12.68 6.83
CA GLY A 76 -2.71 -12.53 5.39
C GLY A 76 -3.19 -11.14 4.97
N ASP A 77 -3.60 -10.29 5.91
CA ASP A 77 -4.14 -8.95 5.66
C ASP A 77 -3.02 -7.91 5.52
N ASN A 78 -2.08 -8.17 4.62
CA ASN A 78 -0.85 -7.40 4.46
C ASN A 78 -1.09 -5.93 4.06
N GLU A 79 -2.01 -5.69 3.12
CA GLU A 79 -2.29 -4.33 2.63
C GLU A 79 -2.91 -3.48 3.75
N GLN A 80 -3.88 -4.04 4.48
CA GLN A 80 -4.51 -3.36 5.60
C GLN A 80 -3.52 -3.09 6.74
N ALA A 81 -2.66 -4.06 7.07
CA ALA A 81 -1.61 -3.89 8.06
C ALA A 81 -0.62 -2.78 7.66
N GLN A 82 -0.25 -2.72 6.38
CA GLN A 82 0.62 -1.67 5.85
C GLN A 82 -0.02 -0.28 5.99
N LEU A 83 -1.32 -0.14 5.67
CA LEU A 83 -2.05 1.13 5.82
C LEU A 83 -2.14 1.57 7.28
N LEU A 84 -2.47 0.65 8.19
CA LEU A 84 -2.51 0.94 9.63
C LEU A 84 -1.15 1.39 10.14
N LYS A 85 -0.07 0.72 9.70
CA LYS A 85 1.29 1.12 10.05
C LYS A 85 1.62 2.52 9.55
N GLU A 86 1.32 2.81 8.28
CA GLU A 86 1.55 4.12 7.67
C GLU A 86 0.76 5.22 8.37
N PHE A 87 -0.49 4.95 8.72
CA PHE A 87 -1.32 5.87 9.49
C PHE A 87 -0.75 6.14 10.90
N VAL A 88 -0.33 5.09 11.63
CA VAL A 88 0.31 5.25 12.94
C VAL A 88 1.58 6.09 12.84
N ASP A 89 2.43 5.82 11.84
CA ASP A 89 3.72 6.49 11.65
C ASP A 89 3.54 7.97 11.23
N THR A 90 2.49 8.29 10.47
CA THR A 90 2.29 9.63 9.89
C THR A 90 1.31 10.52 10.65
N GLU A 91 0.38 9.94 11.41
CA GLU A 91 -0.66 10.70 12.12
C GLU A 91 -0.54 10.54 13.64
N LEU A 92 -0.50 9.31 14.15
CA LEU A 92 -0.51 9.05 15.59
C LEU A 92 0.82 9.44 16.26
N VAL A 93 1.94 8.95 15.76
CA VAL A 93 3.27 9.21 16.35
C VAL A 93 3.64 10.70 16.31
N PRO A 94 3.38 11.45 15.22
CA PRO A 94 3.64 12.89 15.19
C PRO A 94 2.64 13.73 16.01
N GLY A 95 1.50 13.15 16.42
CA GLY A 95 0.46 13.88 17.15
C GLY A 95 -0.37 14.80 16.26
N ASN A 96 -0.75 14.33 15.07
CA ASN A 96 -1.60 15.09 14.15
C ASN A 96 -3.11 14.88 14.41
N LEU A 97 -3.44 13.96 15.31
CA LEU A 97 -4.81 13.57 15.62
C LEU A 97 -5.41 14.45 16.73
N SER A 98 -6.55 15.06 16.41
CA SER A 98 -7.30 15.88 17.37
C SER A 98 -7.95 15.02 18.43
N SER A 99 -7.93 15.48 19.69
CA SER A 99 -8.59 14.79 20.82
C SER A 99 -10.10 14.58 20.66
N GLY A 100 -10.76 15.30 19.74
CA GLY A 100 -12.21 15.19 19.52
C GLY A 100 -12.64 14.20 18.44
N MET A 101 -11.71 13.55 17.75
CA MET A 101 -11.96 12.63 16.63
C MET A 101 -11.64 11.20 17.05
N ASN A 102 -12.48 10.23 16.68
CA ASN A 102 -12.18 8.82 16.90
C ASN A 102 -11.22 8.29 15.82
N PHE A 103 -10.56 7.17 16.10
CA PHE A 103 -9.52 6.65 15.19
C PHE A 103 -10.10 6.11 13.88
N ASP A 104 -11.30 5.54 13.92
CA ASP A 104 -11.98 5.04 12.72
C ASP A 104 -12.20 6.18 11.71
N GLU A 105 -12.78 7.30 12.15
CA GLU A 105 -13.00 8.48 11.31
C GLU A 105 -11.68 9.09 10.85
N ALA A 106 -10.70 9.21 11.75
CA ALA A 106 -9.38 9.74 11.41
C ALA A 106 -8.69 8.89 10.34
N PHE A 107 -8.80 7.56 10.43
CA PHE A 107 -8.22 6.62 9.49
C PHE A 107 -8.90 6.70 8.12
N GLU A 108 -10.23 6.77 8.05
CA GLU A 108 -10.96 6.96 6.79
C GLU A 108 -10.62 8.30 6.13
N ILE A 109 -10.56 9.39 6.90
CA ILE A 109 -10.14 10.71 6.40
C ILE A 109 -8.70 10.65 5.87
N TRP A 110 -7.81 9.97 6.58
CA TRP A 110 -6.42 9.80 6.16
C TRP A 110 -6.33 8.99 4.86
N LYS A 111 -7.04 7.87 4.73
CA LYS A 111 -7.07 7.08 3.48
C LYS A 111 -7.57 7.92 2.31
N ALA A 112 -8.63 8.70 2.50
CA ALA A 112 -9.14 9.60 1.46
C ALA A 112 -8.08 10.65 1.04
N LYS A 113 -7.34 11.22 2.00
CA LYS A 113 -6.22 12.14 1.70
C LYS A 113 -5.08 11.44 0.94
N GLN A 114 -4.71 10.21 1.31
CA GLN A 114 -3.67 9.45 0.60
C GLN A 114 -4.10 9.10 -0.83
N MET A 115 -5.35 8.68 -1.03
CA MET A 115 -5.92 8.44 -2.36
C MET A 115 -5.86 9.71 -3.21
N GLN A 116 -6.33 10.84 -2.68
CA GLN A 116 -6.30 12.12 -3.38
C GLN A 116 -4.86 12.55 -3.70
N LYS A 117 -3.91 12.34 -2.79
CA LYS A 117 -2.51 12.61 -3.03
C LYS A 117 -1.96 11.74 -4.17
N ALA A 118 -2.23 10.44 -4.17
CA ALA A 118 -1.80 9.53 -5.23
C ALA A 118 -2.38 9.95 -6.61
N VAL A 119 -3.67 10.31 -6.65
CA VAL A 119 -4.33 10.83 -7.85
C VAL A 119 -3.69 12.14 -8.32
N ASN A 120 -3.42 13.08 -7.41
CA ASN A 120 -2.77 14.36 -7.74
C ASN A 120 -1.34 14.17 -8.25
N ASP A 121 -0.55 13.33 -7.58
CA ASP A 121 0.84 13.06 -7.94
C ASP A 121 0.90 12.44 -9.34
N PHE A 122 0.07 11.43 -9.61
CA PHE A 122 -0.01 10.80 -10.93
C PHE A 122 -0.53 11.77 -12.00
N SER A 123 -1.56 12.55 -11.69
CA SER A 123 -2.12 13.53 -12.64
C SER A 123 -1.10 14.60 -13.00
N SER A 124 -0.33 15.07 -12.03
CA SER A 124 0.76 16.01 -12.27
C SER A 124 1.91 15.39 -13.05
N GLU A 125 2.23 14.12 -12.80
CA GLU A 125 3.27 13.40 -13.53
C GLU A 125 2.91 13.25 -15.01
N TRP A 126 1.65 12.90 -15.31
CA TRP A 126 1.21 12.53 -16.65
C TRP A 126 0.41 13.60 -17.40
N GLY A 127 0.13 14.75 -16.75
CA GLY A 127 -0.64 15.84 -17.34
C GLY A 127 -2.13 15.53 -17.49
N LEU A 128 -2.73 14.79 -16.55
CA LEU A 128 -4.16 14.49 -16.52
C LEU A 128 -4.94 15.53 -15.72
N ASP A 129 -6.25 15.63 -16.00
CA ASP A 129 -7.18 16.30 -15.09
C ASP A 129 -7.35 15.45 -13.82
N SER A 130 -6.87 15.98 -12.69
CA SER A 130 -6.91 15.28 -11.41
C SER A 130 -8.32 14.97 -10.91
N LYS A 131 -9.28 15.88 -11.12
CA LYS A 131 -10.67 15.67 -10.69
C LYS A 131 -11.34 14.58 -11.53
N LEU A 132 -11.03 14.53 -12.81
CA LEU A 132 -11.53 13.47 -13.69
C LEU A 132 -10.91 12.12 -13.34
N LEU A 133 -9.61 12.08 -13.02
CA LEU A 133 -8.95 10.86 -12.57
C LEU A 133 -9.51 10.37 -11.23
N GLU A 134 -9.71 11.27 -10.26
CA GLU A 134 -10.38 10.96 -8.99
C GLU A 134 -11.75 10.33 -9.22
N LYS A 135 -12.58 10.97 -10.07
CA LYS A 135 -13.90 10.45 -10.42
C LYS A 135 -13.84 9.07 -11.06
N SER A 136 -12.85 8.84 -11.92
CA SER A 136 -12.60 7.53 -12.54
C SER A 136 -12.24 6.47 -11.51
N VAL A 137 -11.31 6.77 -10.60
CA VAL A 137 -10.92 5.88 -9.50
C VAL A 137 -12.12 5.54 -8.62
N SER A 138 -12.90 6.54 -8.21
CA SER A 138 -14.09 6.30 -7.37
C SER A 138 -15.19 5.48 -8.06
N SER A 139 -15.26 5.55 -9.40
CA SER A 139 -16.26 4.82 -10.20
C SER A 139 -15.77 3.45 -10.66
N TYR A 140 -14.50 3.12 -10.43
CA TYR A 140 -13.91 1.85 -10.87
C TYR A 140 -14.50 0.68 -10.09
N SER A 141 -14.79 -0.39 -10.83
CA SER A 141 -15.33 -1.62 -10.28
C SER A 141 -14.31 -2.74 -10.40
N THR A 142 -13.95 -3.34 -9.27
CA THR A 142 -13.09 -4.53 -9.23
C THR A 142 -13.71 -5.75 -9.92
N SER A 143 -15.03 -5.74 -10.16
CA SER A 143 -15.75 -6.76 -10.91
C SER A 143 -15.60 -6.65 -12.43
N LEU A 144 -15.17 -5.48 -12.94
CA LEU A 144 -14.95 -5.20 -14.36
C LEU A 144 -13.57 -4.55 -14.56
N PRO A 145 -12.47 -5.28 -14.31
CA PRO A 145 -11.15 -4.69 -14.22
C PRO A 145 -10.63 -4.10 -15.54
N ASP A 146 -11.13 -4.59 -16.68
CA ASP A 146 -10.75 -4.11 -18.00
C ASP A 146 -11.47 -2.80 -18.40
N ALA A 147 -12.47 -2.38 -17.62
CA ALA A 147 -13.28 -1.20 -17.92
C ALA A 147 -12.83 0.00 -17.08
N VAL A 148 -12.00 0.86 -17.67
CA VAL A 148 -11.65 2.16 -17.07
C VAL A 148 -12.80 3.15 -17.25
N PRO A 149 -13.45 3.64 -16.17
CA PRO A 149 -14.50 4.65 -16.28
C PRO A 149 -13.95 5.94 -16.90
N TYR A 150 -14.74 6.61 -17.75
CA TYR A 150 -14.37 7.89 -18.36
C TYR A 150 -13.04 7.89 -19.14
N ILE A 151 -12.60 6.74 -19.68
CA ILE A 151 -11.31 6.62 -20.37
C ILE A 151 -11.16 7.60 -21.54
N ASN A 152 -12.24 7.85 -22.30
CA ASN A 152 -12.20 8.76 -23.45
C ASN A 152 -12.00 10.21 -23.00
N GLU A 153 -12.67 10.61 -21.93
CA GLU A 153 -12.53 11.93 -21.32
C GLU A 153 -11.14 12.09 -20.71
N LEU A 154 -10.62 11.06 -20.03
CA LEU A 154 -9.27 11.06 -19.47
C LEU A 154 -8.23 11.27 -20.57
N ILE A 155 -8.31 10.49 -21.66
CA ILE A 155 -7.43 10.62 -22.81
C ILE A 155 -7.52 12.02 -23.43
N SER A 156 -8.74 12.55 -23.54
CA SER A 156 -8.98 13.88 -24.11
C SER A 156 -8.43 15.01 -23.23
N SER A 157 -8.38 14.79 -21.90
CA SER A 157 -7.87 15.76 -20.94
C SER A 157 -6.34 15.87 -20.87
N ILE A 158 -5.60 14.96 -21.53
CA ILE A 158 -4.13 14.90 -21.45
C ILE A 158 -3.49 16.15 -22.04
N ASP A 159 -2.76 16.86 -21.18
CA ASP A 159 -1.94 18.02 -21.48
C ASP A 159 -0.45 17.67 -21.31
N PHE A 160 0.18 17.24 -22.42
CA PHE A 160 1.59 16.83 -22.45
C PHE A 160 2.56 17.98 -22.08
N GLU A 161 2.20 19.22 -22.40
CA GLU A 161 3.05 20.39 -22.12
C GLU A 161 3.12 20.70 -20.62
N LYS A 162 2.09 20.30 -19.86
CA LYS A 162 2.04 20.47 -18.40
C LYS A 162 2.50 19.25 -17.62
N ALA A 163 2.70 18.10 -18.28
CA ALA A 163 3.16 16.89 -17.63
C ALA A 163 4.60 17.07 -17.12
N LYS A 164 4.89 16.62 -15.89
CA LYS A 164 6.29 16.53 -15.41
C LYS A 164 7.07 15.48 -16.21
N ASN A 165 6.40 14.41 -16.63
CA ASN A 165 6.96 13.37 -17.48
C ASN A 165 6.78 13.71 -18.96
N GLN A 166 7.84 14.21 -19.58
CA GLN A 166 7.85 14.50 -21.02
C GLN A 166 8.75 13.53 -21.80
N THR A 167 9.09 12.38 -21.20
CA THR A 167 10.07 11.43 -21.76
C THR A 167 9.60 10.73 -23.04
N ALA A 168 8.30 10.73 -23.32
CA ALA A 168 7.71 10.12 -24.50
C ALA A 168 8.08 10.82 -25.83
N GLY A 169 8.62 12.05 -25.76
CA GLY A 169 9.09 12.82 -26.93
C GLY A 169 8.00 13.39 -27.82
N ASN A 170 6.78 12.83 -27.83
CA ASN A 170 5.60 13.42 -28.47
C ASN A 170 4.31 13.00 -27.76
N ARG A 171 3.25 13.80 -27.97
CA ARG A 171 1.93 13.61 -27.36
C ARG A 171 1.30 12.26 -27.68
N LEU A 172 1.38 11.77 -28.92
CA LEU A 172 0.76 10.49 -29.30
C LEU A 172 1.38 9.33 -28.51
N ARG A 173 2.72 9.27 -28.44
CA ARG A 173 3.43 8.24 -27.68
C ARG A 173 3.14 8.35 -26.18
N HIS A 174 3.01 9.56 -25.65
CA HIS A 174 2.62 9.80 -24.26
C HIS A 174 1.24 9.21 -23.94
N ILE A 175 0.26 9.47 -24.80
CA ILE A 175 -1.10 8.93 -24.67
C ILE A 175 -1.10 7.40 -24.72
N MET A 176 -0.35 6.80 -25.65
CA MET A 176 -0.28 5.34 -25.76
C MET A 176 0.27 4.70 -24.48
N ILE A 177 1.40 5.20 -23.97
CA ILE A 177 2.01 4.71 -22.72
C ILE A 177 1.04 4.88 -21.55
N LEU A 178 0.37 6.03 -21.47
CA LEU A 178 -0.56 6.31 -20.38
C LEU A 178 -1.79 5.41 -20.43
N THR A 179 -2.34 5.15 -21.61
CA THR A 179 -3.51 4.29 -21.80
C THR A 179 -3.22 2.85 -21.35
N GLU A 180 -2.00 2.36 -21.57
CA GLU A 180 -1.56 1.05 -21.06
C GLU A 180 -1.41 1.01 -19.53
N LYS A 181 -1.04 2.14 -18.92
CA LYS A 181 -0.80 2.25 -17.46
C LYS A 181 -2.07 2.50 -16.65
N LEU A 182 -3.05 3.20 -17.23
CA LEU A 182 -4.24 3.68 -16.53
C LEU A 182 -5.03 2.56 -15.82
N PRO A 183 -5.32 1.39 -16.44
CA PRO A 183 -6.07 0.33 -15.77
C PRO A 183 -5.38 -0.15 -14.49
N ASN A 184 -4.09 -0.44 -14.56
CA ASN A 184 -3.32 -0.94 -13.42
C ASN A 184 -3.24 0.09 -12.29
N LEU A 185 -2.99 1.36 -12.63
CA LEU A 185 -2.95 2.43 -11.63
C LEU A 185 -4.31 2.59 -10.92
N ILE A 186 -5.39 2.67 -11.70
CA ILE A 186 -6.73 2.87 -11.14
C ILE A 186 -7.09 1.70 -10.23
N ALA A 187 -6.77 0.46 -10.64
CA ALA A 187 -6.95 -0.72 -9.82
C ALA A 187 -6.14 -0.65 -8.52
N GLU A 188 -4.84 -0.32 -8.60
CA GLU A 188 -3.94 -0.23 -7.45
C GLU A 188 -4.41 0.82 -6.44
N VAL A 189 -4.74 2.03 -6.91
CA VAL A 189 -5.22 3.12 -6.05
C VAL A 189 -6.58 2.74 -5.43
N ARG A 190 -7.47 2.09 -6.20
CA ARG A 190 -8.77 1.67 -5.68
C ARG A 190 -8.63 0.58 -4.62
N GLN A 191 -7.85 -0.47 -4.89
CA GLN A 191 -7.66 -1.60 -3.98
C GLN A 191 -6.98 -1.17 -2.68
N ARG A 192 -6.01 -0.25 -2.76
CA ARG A 192 -5.23 0.16 -1.60
C ARG A 192 -6.00 1.05 -0.63
N TYR A 193 -6.97 1.85 -1.08
CA TYR A 193 -7.59 2.87 -0.23
C TYR A 193 -9.10 2.67 0.00
N ASN A 194 -9.73 1.67 -0.63
CA ASN A 194 -11.19 1.51 -0.64
C ASN A 194 -11.64 0.05 -0.46
#